data_AF-A0A4R1JAL4-F1
#
_entry.id   AF-A0A4R1JAL4-F1
#
_cell.length_a   1.000
_cell.length_b   1.000
_cell.length_c   1.000
_cell.angle_alpha   90.00
_cell.angle_beta   90.00
_cell.angle_gamma   90.00
#
_symmetry.space_group_name_H-M   'P 1'
#
loop_
_entity.id
_entity.type
_entity.pdbx_description
1 polymer ?
#
loop_
_entity_poly.entity_id
_entity_poly.type
_entity_poly.pdbx_seq_one_letter_code
_entity_poly.pdbx_strand_id
1 'polypeptide(L)'
;MKLSFEQEHIKQTYQYCLSCEPISTVHPAIATIQQLSWFTQSLPSLPATLPDFQPRLGLWYEQLWLKLIDCHPDLELIAYNRQIIEQNQTIGAIDLLVADHQHRCVRHIELAVKFYIYFQLAQKWQWIGPNLKDRFTHKLSRMLTHQLPMGYHPQIQQLRLRYPNYHFNQQIILQGRLFQPCSAPRSPKDGTWLFDSQLNVSERYLYQIVPRQYWLTPSHAAYQPLTTNIDRAVMVYGQGKQFWLLPDNYMSTYNG
;
A
#
# COMPACT_ATOMS: atom_id res chain seq x y z
N MET A 1 -4.64 25.08 19.39
CA MET A 1 -5.66 25.22 18.32
C MET A 1 -5.87 23.82 17.74
N LYS A 2 -7.06 23.22 17.86
CA LYS A 2 -7.32 21.88 17.30
C LYS A 2 -7.28 21.98 15.78
N LEU A 3 -6.47 21.16 15.11
CA LEU A 3 -6.53 21.00 13.66
C LEU A 3 -7.96 20.60 13.27
N SER A 4 -8.43 21.10 12.13
CA SER A 4 -9.70 20.60 11.57
C SER A 4 -9.57 19.11 11.28
N PHE A 5 -10.69 18.38 11.30
CA PHE A 5 -10.72 16.93 11.03
C PHE A 5 -10.05 16.57 9.70
N GLU A 6 -10.25 17.41 8.68
CA GLU A 6 -9.63 17.24 7.36
C GLU A 6 -8.11 17.38 7.42
N GLN A 7 -7.58 18.41 8.09
CA GLN A 7 -6.14 18.61 8.27
C GLN A 7 -5.48 17.44 9.01
N GLU A 8 -6.14 16.89 10.02
CA GLU A 8 -5.64 15.72 10.75
C GLU A 8 -5.62 14.48 9.85
N HIS A 9 -6.66 14.26 9.04
CA HIS A 9 -6.68 13.14 8.09
C HIS A 9 -5.57 13.24 7.02
N ILE A 10 -5.33 14.44 6.48
CA ILE A 10 -4.24 14.70 5.53
C ILE A 10 -2.89 14.33 6.18
N LYS A 11 -2.64 14.86 7.37
CA LYS A 11 -1.41 14.59 8.13
C LYS A 11 -1.22 13.09 8.38
N GLN A 12 -2.23 12.42 8.91
CA GLN A 12 -2.16 10.99 9.20
C GLN A 12 -1.88 10.18 7.93
N THR A 13 -2.50 10.53 6.81
CA THR A 13 -2.35 9.81 5.54
C THR A 13 -0.93 9.88 5.00
N TYR A 14 -0.29 11.05 5.04
CA TYR A 14 1.12 11.16 4.69
C TYR A 14 2.05 10.51 5.72
N GLN A 15 1.73 10.62 7.01
CA GLN A 15 2.46 9.90 8.05
C GLN A 15 2.42 8.39 7.82
N TYR A 16 1.28 7.84 7.39
CA TYR A 16 1.18 6.43 7.04
C TYR A 16 2.20 6.03 5.96
N CYS A 17 2.35 6.81 4.88
CA CYS A 17 3.35 6.55 3.85
C CYS A 17 4.78 6.52 4.42
N LEU A 18 5.08 7.38 5.39
CA LEU A 18 6.43 7.54 5.94
C LEU A 18 6.75 6.58 7.10
N SER A 19 5.74 6.11 7.81
CA SER A 19 5.90 5.37 9.07
C SER A 19 5.20 4.02 9.13
N CYS A 20 4.53 3.58 8.05
CA CYS A 20 4.01 2.22 7.99
C CYS A 20 5.18 1.25 7.77
N GLU A 21 5.32 0.26 8.65
CA GLU A 21 6.27 -0.83 8.46
C GLU A 21 5.92 -1.60 7.18
N PRO A 22 6.92 -2.15 6.47
CA PRO A 22 6.63 -2.99 5.33
C PRO A 22 5.88 -4.25 5.77
N ILE A 23 5.07 -4.79 4.86
CA ILE A 23 4.34 -6.05 5.09
C ILE A 23 5.31 -7.20 5.39
N SER A 24 6.53 -7.12 4.86
CA SER A 24 7.53 -8.16 4.99
C SER A 24 8.94 -7.59 4.93
N THR A 25 9.86 -8.24 5.63
CA THR A 25 11.29 -7.92 5.65
C THR A 25 12.13 -9.08 5.12
N VAL A 26 11.51 -10.02 4.38
CA VAL A 26 12.17 -11.25 3.90
C VAL A 26 13.23 -11.01 2.82
N HIS A 27 13.30 -9.81 2.27
CA HIS A 27 14.26 -9.47 1.21
C HIS A 27 14.82 -8.06 1.44
N PRO A 28 16.14 -7.83 1.30
CA PRO A 28 16.79 -6.54 1.60
C PRO A 28 16.36 -5.40 0.67
N ALA A 29 15.85 -5.71 -0.52
CA ALA A 29 15.27 -4.70 -1.41
C ALA A 29 13.96 -4.10 -0.88
N ILE A 30 13.27 -4.75 0.07
CA ILE A 30 12.08 -4.18 0.69
C ILE A 30 12.53 -3.21 1.77
N ALA A 31 12.27 -1.93 1.57
CA ALA A 31 12.72 -0.89 2.48
C ALA A 31 11.97 -0.96 3.81
N THR A 32 12.73 -1.05 4.90
CA THR A 32 12.22 -0.78 6.25
C THR A 32 12.08 0.72 6.48
N ILE A 33 11.38 1.12 7.54
CA ILE A 33 11.27 2.54 7.90
C ILE A 33 12.65 3.15 8.16
N GLN A 34 13.55 2.41 8.81
CA GLN A 34 14.92 2.90 9.06
C GLN A 34 15.67 3.12 7.74
N GLN A 35 15.45 2.27 6.73
CA GLN A 35 16.03 2.44 5.39
C GLN A 35 15.36 3.57 4.60
N LEU A 36 14.21 4.09 5.00
CA LEU A 36 13.57 5.28 4.42
C LEU A 36 13.96 6.58 5.16
N SER A 37 14.94 6.52 6.06
CA SER A 37 15.45 7.70 6.78
C SER A 37 16.03 8.77 5.85
N TRP A 38 16.61 8.39 4.71
CA TRP A 38 17.07 9.32 3.67
C TRP A 38 15.97 10.26 3.15
N PHE A 39 14.70 9.83 3.22
CA PHE A 39 13.55 10.63 2.80
C PHE A 39 13.02 11.47 3.96
N THR A 40 12.88 10.87 5.15
CA THR A 40 12.16 11.49 6.27
C THR A 40 12.98 12.54 7.01
N GLN A 41 14.31 12.44 7.02
CA GLN A 41 15.17 13.39 7.72
C GLN A 41 15.19 14.79 7.09
N SER A 42 15.03 14.86 5.77
CA SER A 42 15.15 16.10 5.00
C SER A 42 13.81 16.65 4.51
N LEU A 43 12.69 15.98 4.84
CA LEU A 43 11.36 16.44 4.47
C LEU A 43 10.96 17.62 5.38
N PRO A 44 10.84 18.87 4.86
CA PRO A 44 10.65 20.04 5.69
C PRO A 44 9.25 20.11 6.30
N SER A 45 8.24 19.67 5.55
CA SER A 45 6.85 19.62 6.00
C SER A 45 6.06 18.62 5.14
N LEU A 46 4.95 18.13 5.69
CA LEU A 46 4.03 17.28 4.93
C LEU A 46 3.21 18.13 3.94
N PRO A 47 2.81 17.59 2.78
CA PRO A 47 1.95 18.29 1.86
C PRO A 47 0.63 18.72 2.52
N ALA A 48 0.16 19.93 2.20
CA ALA A 48 -1.01 20.53 2.84
C ALA A 48 -2.35 19.97 2.35
N THR A 49 -2.36 19.24 1.24
CA THR A 49 -3.56 18.73 0.56
C THR A 49 -3.35 17.29 0.10
N LEU A 50 -4.40 16.47 0.10
CA LEU A 50 -4.38 15.16 -0.55
C LEU A 50 -4.65 15.29 -2.05
N PRO A 51 -4.11 14.37 -2.88
CA PRO A 51 -4.56 14.23 -4.27
C PRO A 51 -5.96 13.63 -4.32
N ASP A 52 -6.66 13.88 -5.43
CA ASP A 52 -7.99 13.31 -5.68
C ASP A 52 -7.98 11.78 -5.55
N PHE A 53 -8.90 11.26 -4.74
CA PHE A 53 -8.95 9.83 -4.47
C PHE A 53 -9.17 9.01 -5.75
N GLN A 54 -8.34 7.98 -5.94
CA GLN A 54 -8.48 7.03 -7.04
C GLN A 54 -9.14 5.73 -6.55
N PRO A 55 -10.16 5.18 -7.26
CA PRO A 55 -10.79 3.92 -6.86
C PRO A 55 -9.82 2.74 -6.71
N ARG A 56 -8.73 2.76 -7.50
CA ARG A 56 -7.58 1.88 -7.33
C ARG A 56 -6.64 2.46 -6.30
N LEU A 57 -6.68 1.92 -5.08
CA LEU A 57 -5.87 2.39 -3.95
C LEU A 57 -4.37 2.46 -4.24
N GLY A 58 -3.84 1.54 -5.07
CA GLY A 58 -2.43 1.58 -5.49
C GLY A 58 -2.07 2.86 -6.24
N LEU A 59 -2.92 3.32 -7.16
CA LEU A 59 -2.68 4.57 -7.88
C LEU A 59 -2.77 5.79 -6.98
N TRP A 60 -3.73 5.80 -6.05
CA TRP A 60 -3.82 6.88 -5.08
C TRP A 60 -2.57 6.93 -4.20
N TYR A 61 -2.07 5.76 -3.78
CA TYR A 61 -0.85 5.65 -3.00
C TYR A 61 0.39 6.13 -3.75
N GLU A 62 0.49 5.86 -5.06
CA GLU A 62 1.53 6.45 -5.92
C GLU A 62 1.42 7.98 -5.97
N GLN A 63 0.22 8.54 -6.10
CA GLN A 63 0.00 9.99 -6.09
C GLN A 63 0.39 10.64 -4.75
N LEU A 64 0.18 9.94 -3.63
CA LEU A 64 0.67 10.40 -2.31
C LEU A 64 2.19 10.51 -2.30
N TRP A 65 2.90 9.50 -2.82
CA TRP A 65 4.35 9.54 -2.94
C TRP A 65 4.84 10.64 -3.89
N LEU A 66 4.15 10.87 -5.02
CA LEU A 66 4.48 11.97 -5.91
C LEU A 66 4.38 13.33 -5.21
N LYS A 67 3.34 13.56 -4.41
CA LYS A 67 3.20 14.79 -3.60
C LYS A 67 4.31 14.93 -2.56
N LEU A 68 4.70 13.82 -1.92
CA LEU A 68 5.81 13.82 -0.97
C LEU A 68 7.14 14.16 -1.67
N ILE A 69 7.40 13.61 -2.85
CA ILE A 69 8.60 13.88 -3.64
C ILE A 69 8.63 15.35 -4.10
N ASP A 70 7.51 15.88 -4.61
CA ASP A 70 7.38 17.27 -5.07
C ASP A 70 7.66 18.30 -3.95
N CYS A 71 7.36 17.95 -2.70
CA CYS A 71 7.64 18.79 -1.53
C CYS A 71 9.06 18.61 -0.95
N HIS A 72 9.86 17.66 -1.47
CA HIS A 72 11.17 17.37 -0.92
C HIS A 72 12.25 18.20 -1.65
N PRO A 73 13.05 19.02 -0.93
CA PRO A 73 13.95 19.99 -1.57
C PRO A 73 15.09 19.34 -2.37
N ASP A 74 15.58 18.19 -1.92
CA ASP A 74 16.71 17.49 -2.55
C ASP A 74 16.32 16.38 -3.53
N LEU A 75 15.02 16.19 -3.81
CA LEU A 75 14.55 15.16 -4.73
C LEU A 75 14.03 15.75 -6.04
N GLU A 76 14.46 15.18 -7.15
CA GLU A 76 13.93 15.46 -8.48
C GLU A 76 13.27 14.21 -9.05
N LEU A 77 11.99 14.30 -9.44
CA LEU A 77 11.31 13.22 -10.15
C LEU A 77 11.83 13.15 -11.60
N ILE A 78 12.52 12.06 -11.94
CA ILE A 78 13.01 11.80 -13.30
C ILE A 78 11.90 11.16 -14.15
N ALA A 79 11.20 10.18 -13.58
CA ALA A 79 10.15 9.44 -14.27
C ALA A 79 9.12 8.89 -13.27
N TYR A 80 7.87 8.86 -13.70
CA TYR A 80 6.74 8.22 -13.02
C TYR A 80 6.02 7.31 -14.00
N ASN A 81 5.69 6.09 -13.58
CA ASN A 81 4.99 5.07 -14.37
C ASN A 81 5.60 4.90 -15.77
N ARG A 82 6.93 4.80 -15.83
CA ARG A 82 7.67 4.80 -17.08
C ARG A 82 7.58 3.41 -17.71
N GLN A 83 6.79 3.33 -18.78
CA GLN A 83 6.68 2.12 -19.59
C GLN A 83 8.00 1.79 -20.29
N ILE A 84 8.28 0.50 -20.38
CA ILE A 84 9.38 -0.08 -21.12
C ILE A 84 8.81 -0.83 -22.31
N ILE A 85 9.24 -0.43 -23.51
CA ILE A 85 8.69 -0.92 -24.77
C ILE A 85 9.75 -1.68 -25.55
N GLU A 86 9.51 -2.95 -25.86
CA GLU A 86 10.36 -3.75 -26.75
C GLU A 86 9.49 -4.24 -27.91
N GLN A 87 10.01 -4.16 -29.14
CA GLN A 87 9.31 -4.65 -30.34
C GLN A 87 7.84 -4.15 -30.45
N ASN A 88 7.60 -2.87 -30.15
CA ASN A 88 6.28 -2.23 -30.09
C ASN A 88 5.30 -2.81 -29.05
N GLN A 89 5.79 -3.56 -28.06
CA GLN A 89 4.99 -4.09 -26.95
C GLN A 89 5.49 -3.55 -25.61
N THR A 90 4.57 -3.20 -24.73
CA THR A 90 4.92 -2.84 -23.35
C THR A 90 5.24 -4.11 -22.57
N ILE A 91 6.50 -4.30 -22.21
CA ILE A 91 6.94 -5.45 -21.43
C ILE A 91 6.77 -5.22 -19.92
N GLY A 92 6.68 -3.96 -19.50
CA GLY A 92 6.40 -3.55 -18.14
C GLY A 92 6.54 -2.05 -17.95
N ALA A 93 6.54 -1.62 -16.68
CA ALA A 93 6.76 -0.24 -16.28
C ALA A 93 7.47 -0.23 -14.93
N ILE A 94 8.20 0.86 -14.67
CA ILE A 94 8.72 1.18 -13.34
C ILE A 94 7.87 2.26 -12.69
N ASP A 95 7.66 2.18 -11.38
CA ASP A 95 6.77 3.13 -10.70
C ASP A 95 7.43 4.51 -10.56
N LEU A 96 8.63 4.59 -9.97
CA LEU A 96 9.34 5.84 -9.76
C LEU A 96 10.83 5.75 -10.08
N LEU A 97 11.35 6.81 -10.70
CA LEU A 97 12.78 7.08 -10.81
C LEU A 97 13.04 8.50 -10.29
N VAL A 98 13.87 8.62 -9.26
CA VAL A 98 14.09 9.87 -8.52
C VAL A 98 15.58 10.15 -8.40
N ALA A 99 16.03 11.36 -8.71
CA ALA A 99 17.36 11.82 -8.31
C ALA A 99 17.30 12.35 -6.88
N ASP A 100 18.21 11.88 -6.05
CA ASP A 100 18.47 12.30 -4.68
C ASP A 100 19.80 13.05 -4.67
N HIS A 101 19.71 14.38 -4.65
CA HIS A 101 20.86 15.27 -4.77
C HIS A 101 21.72 15.27 -3.50
N GLN A 102 21.10 15.14 -2.33
CA GLN A 102 21.78 15.07 -1.03
C GLN A 102 22.72 13.86 -0.97
N HIS A 103 22.26 12.69 -1.41
CA HIS A 103 23.03 11.44 -1.36
C HIS A 103 23.73 11.11 -2.68
N ARG A 104 23.62 11.97 -3.69
CA ARG A 104 24.17 11.76 -5.05
C ARG A 104 23.77 10.38 -5.59
N CYS A 105 22.48 10.10 -5.58
CA CYS A 105 21.94 8.80 -5.95
C CYS A 105 20.75 8.97 -6.90
N VAL A 106 20.59 8.06 -7.86
CA VAL A 106 19.33 7.86 -8.56
C VAL A 106 18.68 6.60 -8.02
N ARG A 107 17.45 6.77 -7.51
CA ARG A 107 16.66 5.75 -6.86
C ARG A 107 15.56 5.28 -7.80
N HIS A 108 15.57 3.99 -8.10
CA HIS A 108 14.43 3.29 -8.68
C HIS A 108 13.60 2.72 -7.53
N ILE A 109 12.34 3.12 -7.45
CA ILE A 109 11.45 2.77 -6.34
C ILE A 109 10.19 2.12 -6.92
N GLU A 110 9.95 0.87 -6.52
CA GLU A 110 8.70 0.15 -6.79
C GLU A 110 7.75 0.31 -5.60
N LEU A 111 6.53 0.77 -5.86
CA LEU A 111 5.52 1.09 -4.84
C LEU A 111 4.44 0.01 -4.78
N ALA A 112 4.04 -0.35 -3.57
CA ALA A 112 2.85 -1.15 -3.36
C ALA A 112 2.25 -0.91 -1.98
N VAL A 113 0.94 -0.68 -1.95
CA VAL A 113 0.13 -0.79 -0.74
C VAL A 113 -0.86 -1.94 -0.86
N LYS A 114 -0.85 -2.86 0.11
CA LYS A 114 -1.65 -4.10 0.03
C LYS A 114 -2.31 -4.50 1.35
N PHE A 115 -3.51 -5.05 1.25
CA PHE A 115 -4.27 -5.55 2.39
C PHE A 115 -4.51 -7.03 2.13
N TYR A 116 -3.89 -7.89 2.94
CA TYR A 116 -3.96 -9.34 2.77
C TYR A 116 -4.63 -10.01 3.95
N ILE A 117 -5.43 -11.02 3.65
CA ILE A 117 -6.16 -11.85 4.60
C ILE A 117 -5.47 -13.21 4.63
N TYR A 118 -5.07 -13.68 5.80
CA TYR A 118 -4.56 -15.03 5.99
C TYR A 118 -5.74 -15.99 5.97
N PHE A 119 -5.88 -16.74 4.89
CA PHE A 119 -7.05 -17.57 4.64
C PHE A 119 -6.65 -18.92 4.05
N GLN A 120 -7.39 -19.98 4.38
CA GLN A 120 -7.13 -21.33 3.90
C GLN A 120 -7.85 -21.57 2.57
N LEU A 121 -7.09 -21.79 1.49
CA LEU A 121 -7.59 -22.17 0.18
C LEU A 121 -7.03 -23.54 -0.21
N ALA A 122 -7.90 -24.46 -0.65
CA ALA A 122 -7.50 -25.82 -1.03
C ALA A 122 -6.55 -26.46 0.01
N GLN A 123 -6.94 -26.36 1.29
CA GLN A 123 -6.19 -26.86 2.46
C GLN A 123 -4.87 -26.13 2.78
N LYS A 124 -4.45 -25.12 2.00
CA LYS A 124 -3.24 -24.34 2.24
C LYS A 124 -3.56 -22.93 2.72
N TRP A 125 -2.96 -22.53 3.84
CA TRP A 125 -3.04 -21.16 4.32
C TRP A 125 -2.14 -20.25 3.49
N GLN A 126 -2.68 -19.11 3.09
CA GLN A 126 -1.98 -18.13 2.27
C GLN A 126 -2.53 -16.72 2.49
N TRP A 127 -1.72 -15.72 2.17
CA TRP A 127 -2.07 -14.31 2.22
C TRP A 127 -2.74 -13.89 0.91
N ILE A 128 -4.05 -13.63 0.97
CA ILE A 128 -4.89 -13.35 -0.21
C ILE A 128 -5.54 -11.98 -0.13
N GLY A 129 -5.67 -11.30 -1.27
CA GLY A 129 -6.39 -10.04 -1.31
C GLY A 129 -7.88 -10.24 -0.99
N PRO A 130 -8.59 -9.21 -0.50
CA PRO A 130 -9.99 -9.30 -0.11
C PRO A 130 -10.94 -9.63 -1.27
N ASN A 131 -10.50 -9.46 -2.51
CA ASN A 131 -11.27 -9.81 -3.71
C ASN A 131 -10.79 -11.14 -4.32
N LEU A 132 -9.98 -11.93 -3.60
CA LEU A 132 -9.44 -13.23 -4.01
C LEU A 132 -8.57 -13.25 -5.28
N LYS A 133 -8.36 -12.12 -5.96
CA LYS A 133 -7.56 -12.02 -7.18
C LYS A 133 -6.06 -11.82 -6.94
N ASP A 134 -5.67 -11.44 -5.73
CA ASP A 134 -4.28 -11.11 -5.38
C ASP A 134 -3.71 -12.13 -4.40
N ARG A 135 -2.41 -12.39 -4.51
CA ARG A 135 -1.63 -13.27 -3.63
C ARG A 135 -0.34 -12.55 -3.26
N PHE A 136 -0.05 -12.48 -1.97
CA PHE A 136 1.17 -11.84 -1.48
C PHE A 136 2.43 -12.44 -2.12
N THR A 137 2.49 -13.78 -2.20
CA THR A 137 3.64 -14.49 -2.79
C THR A 137 3.83 -14.16 -4.26
N HIS A 138 2.76 -14.13 -5.06
CA HIS A 138 2.85 -13.77 -6.48
C HIS A 138 3.22 -12.30 -6.67
N LYS A 139 2.62 -11.39 -5.89
CA LYS A 139 2.95 -9.96 -5.94
C LYS A 139 4.41 -9.72 -5.58
N LEU A 140 4.88 -10.29 -4.47
CA LEU A 140 6.27 -10.13 -4.04
C LEU A 140 7.23 -10.75 -5.06
N SER A 141 6.95 -11.96 -5.55
CA SER A 141 7.77 -12.61 -6.59
C SER A 141 7.86 -11.73 -7.84
N ARG A 142 6.75 -11.19 -8.33
CA ARG A 142 6.75 -10.31 -9.51
C ARG A 142 7.51 -9.01 -9.27
N MET A 143 7.38 -8.40 -8.08
CA MET A 143 8.15 -7.20 -7.74
C MET A 143 9.66 -7.49 -7.78
N LEU A 144 10.10 -8.59 -7.17
CA LEU A 144 11.52 -8.93 -7.07
C LEU A 144 12.15 -9.44 -8.37
N THR A 145 11.42 -10.27 -9.13
CA THR A 145 11.99 -11.01 -10.28
C THR A 145 11.75 -10.31 -11.61
N HIS A 146 10.83 -9.34 -11.65
CA HIS A 146 10.46 -8.68 -12.89
C HIS A 146 10.46 -7.15 -12.78
N GLN A 147 9.76 -6.56 -11.81
CA GLN A 147 9.66 -5.08 -11.75
C GLN A 147 10.96 -4.44 -11.28
N LEU A 148 11.58 -4.93 -10.20
CA LEU A 148 12.83 -4.38 -9.70
C LEU A 148 13.98 -4.49 -10.73
N PRO A 149 14.21 -5.64 -11.40
CA PRO A 149 15.24 -5.76 -12.44
C PRO A 149 15.04 -4.83 -13.64
N MET A 150 13.81 -4.40 -13.94
CA MET A 150 13.53 -3.45 -15.03
C MET A 150 14.23 -2.10 -14.85
N GLY A 151 14.60 -1.74 -13.62
CA GLY A 151 15.41 -0.56 -13.39
C GLY A 151 16.75 -0.60 -14.15
N TYR A 152 17.31 -1.77 -14.45
CA TYR A 152 18.55 -1.93 -15.24
C TYR A 152 18.33 -1.98 -16.75
N HIS A 153 17.08 -1.94 -17.22
CA HIS A 153 16.78 -1.95 -18.64
C HIS A 153 17.40 -0.72 -19.36
N PRO A 154 17.95 -0.83 -20.58
CA PRO A 154 18.62 0.28 -21.27
C PRO A 154 17.78 1.57 -21.35
N GLN A 155 16.47 1.46 -21.58
CA GLN A 155 15.56 2.63 -21.60
C GLN A 155 15.50 3.38 -20.27
N ILE A 156 15.62 2.69 -19.13
CA ILE A 156 15.65 3.32 -17.81
C ILE A 156 17.04 3.86 -17.51
N GLN A 157 18.09 3.09 -17.85
CA GLN A 157 19.48 3.51 -17.65
C GLN A 157 19.81 4.77 -18.47
N GLN A 158 19.21 4.94 -19.65
CA GLN A 158 19.36 6.13 -20.47
C GLN A 158 18.87 7.40 -19.77
N LEU A 159 17.78 7.33 -19.01
CA LEU A 159 17.26 8.47 -18.25
C LEU A 159 18.23 8.93 -17.14
N ARG A 160 19.06 7.99 -16.63
CA ARG A 160 20.07 8.27 -15.60
C ARG A 160 21.31 8.97 -16.13
N LEU A 161 21.57 8.96 -17.45
CA LEU A 161 22.77 9.56 -18.04
C LEU A 161 22.92 11.06 -17.74
N ARG A 162 21.84 11.75 -17.37
CA ARG A 162 21.86 13.14 -16.88
C ARG A 162 22.58 13.31 -15.53
N TYR A 163 22.82 12.21 -14.79
CA TYR A 163 23.48 12.18 -13.48
C TYR A 163 24.66 11.19 -13.47
N PRO A 164 25.72 11.42 -14.26
CA PRO A 164 26.79 10.44 -14.50
C PRO A 164 27.58 10.04 -13.24
N ASN A 165 27.60 10.91 -12.22
CA ASN A 165 28.32 10.68 -10.97
C ASN A 165 27.41 10.23 -9.81
N TYR A 166 26.16 9.85 -10.12
CA TYR A 166 25.21 9.41 -9.10
C TYR A 166 25.16 7.88 -9.05
N HIS A 167 25.20 7.32 -7.84
CA HIS A 167 25.04 5.89 -7.63
C HIS A 167 23.61 5.45 -7.96
N PHE A 168 23.40 4.18 -8.31
CA PHE A 168 22.06 3.67 -8.61
C PHE A 168 21.59 2.71 -7.52
N ASN A 169 20.45 3.05 -6.91
CA ASN A 169 19.83 2.22 -5.89
C ASN A 169 18.44 1.79 -6.32
N GLN A 170 18.09 0.57 -5.93
CA GLN A 170 16.79 -0.03 -6.19
C GLN A 170 16.14 -0.44 -4.88
N GLN A 171 14.88 -0.10 -4.69
CA GLN A 171 14.14 -0.47 -3.50
C GLN A 171 12.65 -0.65 -3.79
N ILE A 172 12.00 -1.41 -2.91
CA ILE A 172 10.58 -1.68 -2.89
C ILE A 172 10.01 -1.04 -1.63
N ILE A 173 8.98 -0.22 -1.76
CA ILE A 173 8.15 0.23 -0.65
C ILE A 173 6.86 -0.59 -0.69
N LEU A 174 6.85 -1.70 0.05
CA LEU A 174 5.73 -2.63 0.15
C LEU A 174 5.05 -2.49 1.51
N GLN A 175 4.14 -1.53 1.62
CA GLN A 175 3.39 -1.22 2.83
C GLN A 175 1.98 -1.82 2.78
N GLY A 176 1.26 -1.73 3.89
CA GLY A 176 -0.09 -2.25 3.99
C GLY A 176 -0.38 -2.92 5.32
N ARG A 177 -1.29 -3.90 5.32
CA ARG A 177 -1.73 -4.59 6.55
C ARG A 177 -2.08 -6.05 6.30
N LEU A 178 -1.79 -6.87 7.30
CA LEU A 178 -2.02 -8.31 7.34
C LEU A 178 -3.10 -8.67 8.37
N PHE A 179 -4.15 -9.36 7.91
CA PHE A 179 -5.29 -9.72 8.73
C PHE A 179 -5.37 -11.22 8.94
N GLN A 180 -5.43 -11.67 10.19
CA GLN A 180 -5.53 -13.09 10.54
C GLN A 180 -6.94 -13.44 11.03
N PRO A 181 -7.33 -14.72 11.08
CA PRO A 181 -8.64 -15.09 11.63
C PRO A 181 -8.79 -14.56 13.06
N CYS A 182 -10.00 -14.12 13.45
CA CYS A 182 -10.26 -13.69 14.82
C CYS A 182 -10.00 -14.79 15.86
N SER A 183 -10.03 -16.06 15.43
CA SER A 183 -9.71 -17.25 16.22
C SER A 183 -8.22 -17.60 16.26
N ALA A 184 -7.34 -16.79 15.64
CA ALA A 184 -5.91 -17.06 15.64
C ALA A 184 -5.35 -17.09 17.08
N PRO A 185 -4.45 -18.04 17.41
CA PRO A 185 -3.97 -18.25 18.78
C PRO A 185 -3.09 -17.12 19.32
N ARG A 186 -2.59 -16.24 18.45
CA ARG A 186 -1.85 -15.03 18.83
C ARG A 186 -2.62 -13.82 18.30
N SER A 187 -2.65 -12.75 19.09
CA SER A 187 -3.17 -11.46 18.66
C SER A 187 -2.44 -11.03 17.38
N PRO A 188 -3.16 -10.80 16.28
CA PRO A 188 -2.51 -10.40 15.03
C PRO A 188 -1.88 -9.01 15.15
N LYS A 189 -0.79 -8.81 14.40
CA LYS A 189 -0.05 -7.55 14.39
C LYS A 189 -0.91 -6.39 13.86
N ASP A 190 -1.59 -6.57 12.73
CA ASP A 190 -2.29 -5.45 12.07
C ASP A 190 -3.82 -5.52 12.19
N GLY A 191 -4.41 -6.71 12.25
CA GLY A 191 -5.86 -6.84 12.42
C GLY A 191 -6.40 -8.25 12.25
N THR A 192 -7.71 -8.38 12.45
CA THR A 192 -8.42 -9.65 12.30
C THR A 192 -9.36 -9.67 11.10
N TRP A 193 -9.83 -10.85 10.75
CA TRP A 193 -11.02 -11.03 9.92
C TRP A 193 -12.00 -12.01 10.57
N LEU A 194 -13.28 -11.87 10.22
CA LEU A 194 -14.36 -12.80 10.58
C LEU A 194 -15.39 -12.88 9.46
N PHE A 195 -16.18 -13.94 9.45
CA PHE A 195 -17.35 -14.06 8.59
C PHE A 195 -18.53 -13.22 9.11
N ASP A 196 -19.43 -12.85 8.22
CA ASP A 196 -20.63 -12.08 8.52
C ASP A 196 -21.52 -12.80 9.55
N SER A 197 -21.67 -14.13 9.44
CA SER A 197 -22.40 -14.94 10.41
C SER A 197 -21.80 -14.94 11.82
N GLN A 198 -20.53 -14.58 11.97
CA GLN A 198 -19.86 -14.51 13.27
C GLN A 198 -20.11 -13.18 14.00
N LEU A 199 -20.69 -12.18 13.32
CA LEU A 199 -21.16 -10.97 14.00
C LEU A 199 -22.47 -11.24 14.73
N ASN A 200 -22.54 -10.80 15.97
CA ASN A 200 -23.80 -10.74 16.68
C ASN A 200 -24.71 -9.71 15.97
N VAL A 201 -25.86 -10.16 15.48
CA VAL A 201 -26.83 -9.30 14.77
C VAL A 201 -27.22 -8.09 15.62
N SER A 202 -27.35 -8.28 16.93
CA SER A 202 -27.66 -7.20 17.89
C SER A 202 -26.52 -6.22 18.13
N GLU A 203 -25.31 -6.50 17.65
CA GLU A 203 -24.15 -5.59 17.74
C GLU A 203 -23.81 -4.96 16.40
N ARG A 204 -24.50 -5.34 15.31
CA ARG A 204 -24.14 -4.91 13.96
C ARG A 204 -24.08 -3.39 13.80
N TYR A 205 -24.99 -2.67 14.46
CA TYR A 205 -25.05 -1.21 14.43
C TYR A 205 -23.84 -0.52 15.09
N LEU A 206 -23.03 -1.25 15.87
CA LEU A 206 -21.79 -0.74 16.47
C LEU A 206 -20.63 -0.69 15.46
N TYR A 207 -20.84 -1.25 14.27
CA TYR A 207 -19.83 -1.37 13.24
C TYR A 207 -20.14 -0.47 12.06
N GLN A 208 -19.09 0.06 11.44
CA GLN A 208 -19.20 0.95 10.30
C GLN A 208 -18.27 0.50 9.17
N ILE A 209 -18.78 0.48 7.94
CA ILE A 209 -18.01 0.19 6.74
C ILE A 209 -17.03 1.33 6.49
N VAL A 210 -15.76 0.98 6.34
CA VAL A 210 -14.66 1.90 6.05
C VAL A 210 -14.56 2.10 4.53
N PRO A 211 -14.83 3.31 4.01
CA PRO A 211 -14.60 3.63 2.61
C PRO A 211 -13.12 3.46 2.24
N ARG A 212 -12.84 3.09 0.99
CA ARG A 212 -11.47 2.78 0.52
C ARG A 212 -10.46 3.89 0.77
N GLN A 213 -10.86 5.15 0.70
CA GLN A 213 -10.00 6.31 0.97
C GLN A 213 -9.48 6.38 2.41
N TYR A 214 -10.11 5.66 3.35
CA TYR A 214 -9.73 5.61 4.77
C TYR A 214 -9.08 4.27 5.17
N TRP A 215 -8.70 3.43 4.19
CA TRP A 215 -8.04 2.15 4.50
C TRP A 215 -6.63 2.33 5.04
N LEU A 216 -5.91 3.37 4.59
CA LEU A 216 -4.57 3.68 5.09
C LEU A 216 -4.64 4.20 6.53
N THR A 217 -5.58 5.11 6.76
CA THR A 217 -5.76 5.83 8.03
C THR A 217 -7.24 5.90 8.39
N PRO A 218 -7.70 5.09 9.36
CA PRO A 218 -9.11 5.12 9.73
C PRO A 218 -9.53 6.49 10.25
N SER A 219 -10.53 7.09 9.60
CA SER A 219 -11.10 8.38 9.97
C SER A 219 -12.62 8.28 10.13
N HIS A 220 -13.12 8.47 11.34
CA HIS A 220 -14.48 8.08 11.72
C HIS A 220 -15.60 8.90 11.07
N ALA A 221 -15.32 10.12 10.59
CA ALA A 221 -16.39 11.05 10.22
C ALA A 221 -17.12 10.71 8.91
N ALA A 222 -16.72 9.65 8.19
CA ALA A 222 -17.28 9.32 6.88
C ALA A 222 -17.72 7.85 6.73
N TYR A 223 -17.84 7.11 7.83
CA TYR A 223 -18.17 5.69 7.76
C TYR A 223 -19.66 5.44 7.69
N GLN A 224 -20.05 4.49 6.84
CA GLN A 224 -21.44 4.07 6.68
C GLN A 224 -21.78 3.00 7.72
N PRO A 225 -22.89 3.10 8.46
CA PRO A 225 -23.29 2.04 9.38
C PRO A 225 -23.44 0.69 8.66
N LEU A 226 -23.02 -0.39 9.32
CA LEU A 226 -23.27 -1.75 8.82
C LEU A 226 -24.71 -2.13 9.17
N THR A 227 -25.63 -2.00 8.21
CA THR A 227 -27.08 -2.24 8.46
C THR A 227 -27.56 -3.60 7.95
N THR A 228 -26.90 -4.18 6.95
CA THR A 228 -27.32 -5.42 6.29
C THR A 228 -26.19 -6.44 6.24
N ASN A 229 -26.52 -7.67 5.87
CA ASN A 229 -25.53 -8.67 5.50
C ASN A 229 -24.70 -8.17 4.31
N ILE A 230 -23.47 -8.66 4.22
CA ILE A 230 -22.53 -8.32 3.16
C ILE A 230 -22.52 -9.40 2.09
N ASP A 231 -22.32 -8.99 0.84
CA ASP A 231 -22.20 -9.86 -0.34
C ASP A 231 -20.75 -10.00 -0.85
N ARG A 232 -19.84 -9.20 -0.26
CA ARG A 232 -18.41 -9.14 -0.60
C ARG A 232 -17.59 -8.77 0.63
N ALA A 233 -16.29 -9.03 0.59
CA ALA A 233 -15.40 -8.61 1.65
C ALA A 233 -15.41 -7.08 1.82
N VAL A 234 -15.61 -6.61 3.05
CA VAL A 234 -15.58 -5.18 3.39
C VAL A 234 -14.68 -4.93 4.60
N MET A 235 -13.95 -3.82 4.56
CA MET A 235 -13.22 -3.31 5.72
C MET A 235 -14.21 -2.63 6.64
N VAL A 236 -14.21 -2.99 7.91
CA VAL A 236 -15.13 -2.50 8.93
C VAL A 236 -14.33 -1.92 10.08
N TYR A 237 -14.87 -0.87 10.69
CA TYR A 237 -14.38 -0.28 11.92
C TYR A 237 -15.40 -0.49 13.04
N GLY A 238 -14.93 -0.93 14.20
CA GLY A 238 -15.75 -1.03 15.41
C GLY A 238 -14.89 -1.43 16.60
N GLN A 239 -15.34 -1.08 17.80
CA GLN A 239 -14.60 -1.33 19.05
C GLN A 239 -13.14 -0.81 19.00
N GLY A 240 -12.91 0.33 18.35
CA GLY A 240 -11.59 0.97 18.28
C GLY A 240 -10.65 0.44 17.19
N LYS A 241 -11.03 -0.57 16.39
CA LYS A 241 -10.14 -1.25 15.45
C LYS A 241 -10.76 -1.48 14.06
N GLN A 242 -9.90 -1.57 13.05
CA GLN A 242 -10.28 -2.05 11.71
C GLN A 242 -10.13 -3.57 11.62
N PHE A 243 -11.06 -4.22 10.94
CA PHE A 243 -11.02 -5.64 10.63
C PHE A 243 -11.74 -5.92 9.31
N TRP A 244 -11.51 -7.10 8.74
CA TRP A 244 -12.26 -7.55 7.57
C TRP A 244 -13.50 -8.35 7.97
N LEU A 245 -14.62 -8.00 7.37
CA LEU A 245 -15.83 -8.82 7.38
C LEU A 245 -15.96 -9.51 6.03
N LEU A 246 -16.11 -10.84 6.05
CA LEU A 246 -16.19 -11.68 4.86
C LEU A 246 -17.59 -12.28 4.74
N PRO A 247 -18.19 -12.35 3.53
CA PRO A 247 -19.47 -13.01 3.38
C PRO A 247 -19.30 -14.52 3.63
N ASP A 248 -20.33 -15.21 4.12
CA ASP A 248 -20.22 -16.65 4.44
C ASP A 248 -19.90 -17.50 3.21
N ASN A 249 -20.33 -17.04 2.04
CA ASN A 249 -20.05 -17.64 0.75
C ASN A 249 -18.74 -17.13 0.10
N TYR A 250 -17.82 -16.53 0.86
CA TYR A 250 -16.59 -15.90 0.35
C TYR A 250 -15.85 -16.79 -0.66
N MET A 251 -15.76 -18.10 -0.41
CA MET A 251 -15.14 -19.06 -1.31
C MET A 251 -15.89 -19.31 -2.63
N SER A 252 -17.21 -19.19 -2.65
CA SER A 252 -18.01 -19.39 -3.88
C SER A 252 -17.72 -18.32 -4.95
N THR A 253 -17.13 -17.19 -4.54
CA THR A 253 -16.68 -16.13 -5.46
C THR A 253 -15.30 -16.41 -6.07
N TYR A 254 -14.63 -17.49 -5.65
CA TYR A 254 -13.35 -17.92 -6.18
C TYR A 254 -13.54 -18.72 -7.48
N ASN A 255 -13.45 -18.02 -8.62
CA ASN A 255 -13.16 -18.70 -9.88
C ASN A 255 -11.63 -18.93 -9.91
N GLY A 256 -11.23 -20.20 -9.93
CA GLY A 256 -9.83 -20.64 -9.85
C GLY A 256 -8.88 -19.95 -10.81
#